data_AF-A0AA38YPB2-F1
#
_entry.id   AF-A0AA38YPB2-F1
#
_cell.length_a   1.000
_cell.length_b   1.000
_cell.length_c   1.000
_cell.angle_alpha   90.00
_cell.angle_beta   90.00
_cell.angle_gamma   90.00
#
_symmetry.space_group_name_H-M   'P 1'
#
loop_
_entity.id
_entity.type
_entity.pdbx_description
1 polymer ?
#
loop_
_entity_poly.entity_id
_entity_poly.type
_entity_poly.pdbx_seq_one_letter_code
_entity_poly.pdbx_strand_id
1 'polypeptide(L)'
;MEREILAVHKCENCPQRIVTCEFCEFPLPAIDLSEHQEVCGNRTELCHLCRRYVRLRERNGHEAMCNGAPDNSVGVQDNGVGVSDHAISSSRRDARAAERERGGQRRPPLQGFSQRRLLFTIAITGIAVLLGSLFFQKKTENH
;
A
#
# COMPACT_ATOMS: atom_id res chain seq x y z
N MET A 1 33.07 24.11 -3.41
CA MET A 1 32.06 24.04 -2.33
C MET A 1 30.63 23.85 -2.85
N GLU A 2 30.33 24.11 -4.13
CA GLU A 2 28.94 24.06 -4.65
C GLU A 2 28.41 22.64 -4.99
N ARG A 3 29.29 21.66 -5.25
CA ARG A 3 28.88 20.29 -5.61
C ARG A 3 28.28 19.49 -4.45
N GLU A 4 28.79 19.66 -3.23
CA GLU A 4 28.25 19.00 -2.03
C GLU A 4 26.83 19.50 -1.72
N ILE A 5 26.59 20.81 -1.87
CA ILE A 5 25.28 21.42 -1.67
C ILE A 5 24.24 20.85 -2.67
N LEU A 6 24.65 20.63 -3.92
CA LEU A 6 23.78 20.02 -4.94
C LEU A 6 23.47 18.54 -4.64
N ALA A 7 24.42 17.78 -4.10
CA ALA A 7 24.21 16.39 -3.71
C ALA A 7 23.19 16.28 -2.56
N VAL A 8 23.36 17.09 -1.51
CA VAL A 8 22.41 17.17 -0.39
C VAL A 8 21.03 17.61 -0.86
N HIS A 9 20.96 18.60 -1.76
CA HIS A 9 19.68 19.01 -2.32
C HIS A 9 18.96 17.84 -3.03
N LYS A 10 19.64 17.15 -3.94
CA LYS A 10 19.05 16.06 -4.73
C LYS A 10 18.55 14.90 -3.87
N CYS A 11 19.29 14.58 -2.81
CA CYS A 11 18.94 13.46 -1.93
C CYS A 11 17.86 13.81 -0.91
N GLU A 12 17.85 15.03 -0.35
CA GLU A 12 17.02 15.34 0.82
C GLU A 12 15.97 16.42 0.56
N ASN A 13 16.32 17.46 -0.19
CA ASN A 13 15.48 18.66 -0.29
C ASN A 13 14.70 18.75 -1.60
N CYS A 14 15.08 17.99 -2.62
CA CYS A 14 14.46 18.06 -3.93
C CYS A 14 13.00 17.60 -3.83
N PRO A 15 12.01 18.44 -4.19
CA PRO A 15 10.59 18.07 -4.14
C PRO A 15 10.23 17.01 -5.20
N GLN A 16 11.04 16.90 -6.25
CA GLN A 16 10.93 15.89 -7.30
C GLN A 16 11.67 14.58 -6.96
N ARG A 17 12.32 14.47 -5.80
CA ARG A 17 12.96 13.22 -5.39
C ARG A 17 11.88 12.14 -5.23
N ILE A 18 12.24 10.92 -5.60
CA ILE A 18 11.35 9.77 -5.45
C ILE A 18 11.42 9.29 -4.00
N VAL A 19 10.24 9.22 -3.38
CA VAL A 19 10.01 8.68 -2.03
C VAL A 19 8.90 7.63 -2.11
N THR A 20 8.79 6.78 -1.11
CA THR A 20 7.77 5.72 -1.07
C THR A 20 6.66 6.04 -0.08
N CYS A 21 5.42 5.76 -0.46
CA CYS A 21 4.28 5.84 0.46
C CYS A 21 4.43 4.84 1.62
N GLU A 22 4.24 5.28 2.85
CA GLU A 22 4.36 4.42 4.05
C GLU A 22 3.26 3.34 4.15
N PHE A 23 2.15 3.52 3.43
CA PHE A 23 0.99 2.62 3.50
C PHE A 23 0.98 1.54 2.42
N CYS A 24 1.43 1.87 1.21
CA CYS A 24 1.36 0.98 0.04
C CYS A 24 2.69 0.82 -0.70
N GLU A 25 3.77 1.45 -0.19
CA GLU A 25 5.13 1.37 -0.74
C GLU A 25 5.26 1.87 -2.20
N PHE A 26 4.23 2.52 -2.73
CA PHE A 26 4.26 3.08 -4.08
C PHE A 26 5.30 4.21 -4.17
N PRO A 27 6.22 4.18 -5.15
CA PRO A 27 7.20 5.24 -5.35
C PRO A 27 6.57 6.43 -6.09
N LEU A 28 6.72 7.63 -5.54
CA LEU A 28 6.20 8.88 -6.11
C LEU A 28 7.09 10.07 -5.77
N PRO A 29 6.96 11.20 -6.49
CA PRO A 29 7.62 12.45 -6.13
C PRO A 29 7.23 12.91 -4.71
N ALA A 30 8.19 13.47 -3.97
CA ALA A 30 7.94 13.95 -2.61
C ALA A 30 6.87 15.05 -2.51
N ILE A 31 6.70 15.83 -3.58
CA ILE A 31 5.63 16.84 -3.68
C ILE A 31 4.21 16.24 -3.65
N ASP A 32 4.04 15.03 -4.19
CA ASP A 32 2.72 14.37 -4.30
C ASP A 32 2.46 13.41 -3.12
N LEU A 33 3.46 13.19 -2.26
CA LEU A 33 3.40 12.18 -1.20
C LEU A 33 2.27 12.42 -0.21
N SER A 34 2.09 13.66 0.24
CA SER A 34 1.10 14.01 1.26
C SER A 34 -0.34 13.80 0.76
N GLU A 35 -0.68 14.32 -0.42
CA GLU A 35 -1.99 14.13 -1.05
C GLU A 35 -2.28 12.64 -1.27
N HIS A 36 -1.28 11.90 -1.75
CA HIS A 36 -1.40 10.46 -1.89
C HIS A 36 -1.64 9.76 -0.55
N GLN A 37 -0.91 10.12 0.52
CA GLN A 37 -1.05 9.50 1.84
C GLN A 37 -2.42 9.76 2.47
N GLU A 38 -3.03 10.93 2.25
CA GLU A 38 -4.39 11.23 2.71
C GLU A 38 -5.41 10.27 2.10
N VAL A 39 -5.33 10.02 0.78
CA VAL A 39 -6.25 9.09 0.12
C VAL A 39 -5.88 7.63 0.41
N CYS A 40 -4.59 7.31 0.33
CA CYS A 40 -4.10 5.95 0.49
C CYS A 40 -4.30 5.43 1.91
N GLY A 41 -3.98 6.22 2.93
CA GLY A 41 -4.13 5.82 4.33
C GLY A 41 -5.57 5.51 4.74
N ASN A 42 -6.54 6.13 4.06
CA ASN A 42 -7.98 5.90 4.26
C ASN A 42 -8.51 4.64 3.56
N ARG A 43 -7.76 4.05 2.62
CA ARG A 43 -8.14 2.76 2.02
C ARG A 43 -8.14 1.69 3.10
N THR A 44 -9.13 0.80 3.05
CA THR A 44 -9.24 -0.32 3.97
C THR A 44 -8.82 -1.62 3.30
N GLU A 45 -8.25 -2.54 4.09
CA GLU A 45 -7.97 -3.91 3.68
C GLU A 45 -8.53 -4.89 4.71
N LEU A 46 -8.85 -6.09 4.26
CA LEU A 46 -9.44 -7.13 5.09
C LEU A 46 -8.34 -7.80 5.92
N CYS A 47 -8.44 -7.73 7.24
CA CYS A 47 -7.59 -8.51 8.14
C CYS A 47 -7.90 -10.00 7.98
N HIS A 48 -6.89 -10.82 7.70
CA HIS A 48 -7.08 -12.27 7.52
C HIS A 48 -7.34 -13.02 8.82
N LEU A 49 -6.98 -12.44 9.97
CA LEU A 49 -7.19 -13.05 11.28
C LEU A 49 -8.63 -12.82 11.77
N CYS A 50 -9.03 -11.56 11.93
CA CYS A 50 -10.34 -11.20 12.49
C CYS A 50 -11.41 -10.86 11.43
N ARG A 51 -11.08 -10.93 10.13
CA ARG A 51 -12.01 -10.62 9.02
C ARG A 51 -12.66 -9.23 9.06
N ARG A 52 -12.04 -8.26 9.76
CA ARG A 52 -12.47 -6.86 9.77
C ARG A 52 -11.73 -6.04 8.72
N TYR A 53 -12.42 -5.07 8.14
CA TYR A 53 -11.80 -4.06 7.30
C TYR A 53 -11.08 -3.04 8.19
N VAL A 54 -9.79 -2.86 7.96
CA VAL A 54 -8.91 -1.98 8.73
C VAL A 54 -8.30 -0.96 7.78
N ARG A 55 -8.29 0.32 8.16
CA ARG A 55 -7.63 1.36 7.36
C ARG A 55 -6.12 1.11 7.31
N LEU A 56 -5.49 1.43 6.19
CA LEU A 56 -4.05 1.25 6.02
C LEU A 56 -3.23 2.00 7.09
N ARG A 57 -3.64 3.22 7.44
CA ARG A 57 -2.99 4.01 8.51
C ARG A 57 -3.09 3.36 9.89
N GLU A 58 -4.14 2.58 10.14
CA GLU A 58 -4.41 1.94 11.43
C GLU A 58 -3.89 0.50 11.51
N ARG A 59 -3.36 -0.04 10.40
CA ARG A 59 -2.96 -1.44 10.27
C ARG A 59 -1.98 -1.89 11.35
N ASN A 60 -0.91 -1.13 11.57
CA ASN A 60 0.14 -1.52 12.51
C ASN A 60 -0.39 -1.59 13.95
N GLY A 61 -1.26 -0.64 14.33
CA GLY A 61 -1.94 -0.66 15.64
C GLY A 61 -2.93 -1.81 15.75
N HIS A 62 -3.65 -2.11 14.67
CA HIS A 62 -4.55 -3.26 14.63
C HIS A 62 -3.80 -4.58 14.78
N GLU A 63 -2.69 -4.77 14.06
CA GLU A 63 -1.89 -6.00 14.10
C GLU A 63 -1.40 -6.30 15.52
N ALA A 64 -0.93 -5.28 16.24
CA ALA A 64 -0.48 -5.41 17.62
C ALA A 64 -1.60 -5.83 18.60
N MET A 65 -2.86 -5.52 18.30
CA MET A 65 -4.02 -5.77 19.18
C MET A 65 -5.01 -6.78 18.56
N CYS A 66 -4.63 -7.47 17.49
CA CYS A 66 -5.57 -8.32 16.76
C CYS A 66 -5.81 -9.63 17.51
N ASN A 67 -7.00 -9.78 18.10
CA ASN A 67 -7.37 -10.98 18.85
C ASN A 67 -7.81 -12.17 17.97
N GLY A 68 -7.77 -12.04 16.64
CA GLY A 68 -8.15 -13.09 15.69
C GLY A 68 -9.62 -13.56 15.73
N ALA A 69 -10.42 -13.05 16.67
CA ALA A 69 -11.84 -13.34 16.74
C ALA A 69 -12.57 -12.63 15.59
N PRO A 70 -13.30 -13.35 14.71
CA PRO A 70 -14.18 -12.72 13.75
C PRO A 70 -15.30 -12.04 14.53
N ASP A 71 -15.37 -10.71 14.42
CA ASP A 71 -16.51 -9.98 14.92
C ASP A 71 -17.65 -10.17 13.92
N ASN A 72 -18.69 -10.90 14.33
CA ASN A 72 -19.89 -11.08 13.52
C ASN A 72 -20.74 -9.80 13.42
N SER A 73 -20.31 -8.69 14.04
CA SER A 73 -20.89 -7.38 13.77
C SER A 73 -20.43 -6.87 12.41
N VAL A 74 -21.25 -7.15 11.41
CA VAL A 74 -21.16 -6.52 10.09
C VAL A 74 -21.30 -5.01 10.27
N GLY A 75 -20.16 -4.33 10.27
CA GLY A 75 -19.97 -2.92 9.94
C GLY A 75 -21.00 -1.92 10.45
N VAL A 76 -20.80 -1.40 11.66
CA VAL A 76 -21.05 0.03 11.93
C VAL A 76 -19.92 0.50 12.84
N GLN A 77 -18.92 1.18 12.28
CA GLN A 77 -18.14 2.11 13.09
C GLN A 77 -19.04 3.33 13.30
N ASP A 78 -19.89 3.24 14.32
CA ASP A 78 -20.71 4.35 14.77
C ASP A 78 -19.79 5.28 15.56
N ASN A 79 -19.49 6.44 14.99
CA ASN A 79 -19.00 7.55 15.78
C ASN A 79 -20.20 8.05 16.59
N GLY A 80 -20.28 7.59 17.84
CA GLY A 80 -21.48 7.57 18.64
C GLY A 80 -22.30 8.85 18.68
N VAL A 81 -23.62 8.66 18.53
CA VAL A 81 -24.64 9.29 19.37
C VAL A 81 -25.66 8.20 19.70
N GLY A 82 -25.69 7.77 20.95
CA GLY A 82 -26.62 6.75 21.41
C GLY A 82 -28.07 7.23 21.31
N VAL A 83 -28.92 6.42 20.66
CA VAL A 83 -30.37 6.42 20.89
C VAL A 83 -30.83 4.97 20.84
N SER A 84 -31.45 4.55 21.94
CA SER A 84 -32.10 3.26 22.08
C SER A 84 -33.42 3.19 21.31
N ASP A 85 -33.82 1.94 21.04
CA ASP A 85 -35.20 1.45 21.04
C ASP A 85 -35.89 1.08 19.71
N HIS A 86 -36.56 -0.07 19.83
CA HIS A 86 -37.66 -0.64 19.06
C HIS A 86 -37.36 -1.44 17.78
N ALA A 87 -37.33 -2.76 18.00
CA ALA A 87 -37.68 -3.79 17.04
C ALA A 87 -39.02 -3.50 16.34
N ILE A 88 -39.04 -3.57 15.00
CA ILE A 88 -40.22 -3.97 14.23
C ILE A 88 -39.78 -4.83 13.05
N SER A 89 -40.20 -6.09 13.09
CA SER A 89 -40.34 -6.99 11.96
C SER A 89 -41.33 -6.41 10.95
N SER A 90 -41.01 -6.39 9.64
CA SER A 90 -41.90 -6.90 8.57
C SER A 90 -41.48 -6.49 7.15
N SER A 91 -41.57 -7.50 6.27
CA SER A 91 -42.10 -7.45 4.91
C SER A 91 -41.29 -6.84 3.76
N ARG A 92 -40.94 -7.78 2.86
CA ARG A 92 -40.65 -7.62 1.43
C ARG A 92 -41.55 -6.59 0.75
N ARG A 93 -40.96 -5.71 -0.07
CA ARG A 93 -41.55 -5.26 -1.33
C ARG A 93 -40.45 -5.07 -2.37
N ASP A 94 -40.52 -5.89 -3.41
CA ASP A 94 -39.93 -5.62 -4.71
C ASP A 94 -40.56 -4.36 -5.32
N ALA A 95 -39.74 -3.44 -5.81
CA ALA A 95 -40.15 -2.44 -6.80
C ALA A 95 -38.94 -2.08 -7.67
N ARG A 96 -39.12 -2.32 -8.98
CA ARG A 96 -38.14 -2.18 -10.04
C ARG A 96 -37.85 -0.71 -10.40
N ALA A 97 -36.63 -0.53 -10.92
CA ALA A 97 -36.26 0.29 -12.09
C ALA A 97 -36.55 1.80 -12.06
N ALA A 98 -35.48 2.61 -12.10
CA ALA A 98 -35.10 3.35 -13.31
C ALA A 98 -33.82 4.17 -13.07
N GLU A 99 -32.82 3.90 -13.90
CA GLU A 99 -31.88 4.83 -14.54
C GLU A 99 -31.07 5.82 -13.69
N ARG A 100 -29.74 5.66 -13.75
CA ARG A 100 -28.85 6.66 -14.36
C ARG A 100 -27.55 6.00 -14.81
N GLU A 101 -27.36 5.98 -16.12
CA GLU A 101 -26.05 5.80 -16.74
C GLU A 101 -25.06 6.86 -16.24
N ARG A 102 -23.81 6.44 -16.03
CA ARG A 102 -22.63 7.10 -16.61
C ARG A 102 -21.41 6.20 -16.48
N GLY A 103 -20.77 5.96 -17.62
CA GLY A 103 -19.54 5.19 -17.71
C GLY A 103 -18.39 5.79 -16.89
N GLY A 104 -17.52 4.90 -16.45
CA GLY A 104 -16.22 5.23 -15.86
C GLY A 104 -15.36 3.98 -15.90
N GLN A 105 -14.25 4.07 -16.62
CA GLN A 105 -13.35 2.98 -16.98
C GLN A 105 -12.99 2.04 -15.81
N ARG A 106 -13.03 0.73 -16.07
CA ARG A 106 -12.26 -0.25 -15.31
C ARG A 106 -10.77 0.13 -15.43
N ARG A 107 -10.21 0.77 -14.40
CA ARG A 107 -8.75 0.92 -14.27
C ARG A 107 -8.19 -0.45 -13.85
N PRO A 108 -7.16 -0.98 -14.54
CA PRO A 108 -6.49 -2.19 -14.09
C PRO A 108 -5.78 -1.93 -12.74
N PRO A 109 -5.61 -2.95 -11.89
CA PRO A 109 -4.88 -2.79 -10.63
C PRO A 109 -3.43 -2.38 -10.93
N LEU A 110 -3.01 -1.23 -10.39
CA LEU A 110 -1.61 -0.81 -10.36
C LEU A 110 -0.86 -1.73 -9.39
N GLN A 111 -0.44 -2.86 -9.95
CA GLN A 111 0.89 -3.42 -9.77
C GLN A 111 1.39 -3.40 -8.32
N GLY A 112 0.76 -4.24 -7.50
CA GLY A 112 1.45 -4.80 -6.34
C GLY A 112 2.80 -5.32 -6.80
N PHE A 113 3.86 -4.96 -6.08
CA PHE A 113 5.19 -5.46 -6.37
C PHE A 113 5.16 -6.97 -6.25
N SER A 114 5.00 -7.61 -7.41
CA SER A 114 4.97 -9.06 -7.55
C SER A 114 6.29 -9.58 -6.99
N GLN A 115 6.22 -10.57 -6.10
CA GLN A 115 7.35 -11.33 -5.56
C GLN A 115 8.39 -11.69 -6.63
N ARG A 116 7.96 -11.84 -7.89
CA ARG A 116 8.82 -12.02 -9.07
C ARG A 116 9.80 -10.87 -9.30
N ARG A 117 9.39 -9.60 -9.14
CA ARG A 117 10.26 -8.43 -9.32
C ARG A 117 11.34 -8.36 -8.24
N LEU A 118 11.00 -8.72 -7.00
CA LEU A 118 11.96 -8.86 -5.91
C LEU A 118 12.97 -9.99 -6.17
N LEU A 119 12.48 -11.16 -6.62
CA LEU A 119 13.35 -12.28 -6.99
C LEU A 119 14.26 -11.94 -8.18
N PHE A 120 13.77 -11.23 -9.19
CA PHE A 120 14.59 -10.76 -10.31
C PHE A 120 15.67 -9.77 -9.84
N THR A 121 15.34 -8.83 -8.95
CA THR A 121 16.34 -7.90 -8.40
C THR A 121 17.41 -8.63 -7.61
N ILE A 122 17.04 -9.59 -6.74
CA ILE A 122 18.00 -10.39 -5.96
C ILE A 122 18.87 -11.27 -6.89
N ALA A 123 18.28 -11.86 -7.94
CA ALA A 123 19.02 -12.68 -8.89
C ALA A 123 20.03 -11.85 -9.72
N ILE A 124 19.64 -10.66 -10.19
CA ILE A 124 20.51 -9.77 -10.97
C ILE A 124 21.69 -9.28 -10.14
N THR A 125 21.45 -8.86 -8.89
CA THR A 125 22.54 -8.43 -8.00
C THR A 125 23.48 -9.59 -7.66
N GLY A 126 22.95 -10.80 -7.42
CA GLY A 126 23.75 -12.00 -7.19
C GLY A 126 24.63 -12.39 -8.39
N ILE A 127 24.09 -12.37 -9.62
CA ILE A 127 24.83 -12.70 -10.84
C ILE A 127 25.97 -11.69 -11.10
N ALA A 128 25.72 -10.40 -10.88
CA ALA A 128 26.75 -9.36 -11.05
C ALA A 128 27.94 -9.55 -10.10
N VAL A 129 27.69 -9.92 -8.85
CA VAL A 129 28.74 -10.20 -7.85
C VAL A 129 29.53 -11.45 -8.23
N LEU A 130 28.85 -12.54 -8.62
CA LEU A 130 29.51 -13.78 -9.03
C LEU A 130 30.39 -13.61 -10.27
N LEU A 131 29.90 -12.90 -11.29
CA LEU A 131 30.69 -12.61 -12.51
C LEU A 131 31.88 -11.71 -12.19
N GLY A 132 31.70 -10.69 -11.33
CA GLY A 132 32.79 -9.84 -10.87
C GLY A 132 33.90 -10.62 -10.16
N SER A 133 33.55 -11.51 -9.23
CA SER A 133 34.52 -12.32 -8.50
C SER A 133 35.29 -13.29 -9.41
N LEU A 134 34.63 -13.92 -10.39
CA LEU A 134 35.29 -14.83 -11.33
C LEU A 134 36.24 -14.11 -12.30
N PHE A 135 35.85 -12.92 -12.78
CA PHE A 135 36.71 -12.12 -13.66
C PHE A 135 37.97 -11.61 -12.93
N PHE A 136 37.85 -11.31 -11.64
CA PHE A 136 38.98 -10.92 -10.81
C PHE A 136 39.92 -12.10 -10.49
N GLN A 137 39.40 -13.30 -10.18
CA GLN A 137 40.24 -14.48 -9.95
C GLN A 137 40.98 -14.93 -11.22
N LYS A 138 40.35 -14.84 -12.39
CA LYS A 138 40.99 -15.22 -13.66
C LYS A 138 42.13 -14.26 -14.07
N LYS A 139 42.14 -13.03 -13.55
CA LYS A 139 43.19 -12.04 -13.81
C LYS A 139 44.43 -12.24 -12.93
N THR A 140 44.31 -12.91 -11.79
CA THR A 140 45.43 -13.20 -10.88
C THR A 140 46.21 -14.48 -11.22
N GLU A 141 45.72 -15.33 -12.12
CA GLU A 141 46.40 -16.57 -12.54
C GLU A 141 47.28 -16.39 -13.80
N ASN A 142 47.25 -15.22 -14.45
CA ASN A 142 47.98 -14.93 -15.69
C ASN A 142 49.16 -13.94 -15.49
N HIS A 143 49.75 -13.91 -14.30
CA HIS A 143 50.97 -13.15 -14.00
C HIS A 143 51.91 -14.00 -13.13
#